data_AF-A0A966NG00-F1
#
_entry.id   AF-A0A966NG00-F1
#
_cell.length_a   1.000
_cell.length_b   1.000
_cell.length_c   1.000
_cell.angle_alpha   90.00
_cell.angle_beta   90.00
_cell.angle_gamma   90.00
#
_symmetry.space_group_name_H-M   'P 1'
#
loop_
_entity.id
_entity.type
_entity.pdbx_description
1 polymer ?
#
loop_
_entity_poly.entity_id
_entity_poly.type
_entity_poly.pdbx_seq_one_letter_code
_entity_poly.pdbx_strand_id
1 'polypeptide(L)'
;MLIHPQIDPVALQLGPLAIHWYGLMYLFAFAQFLLLGRLRVRQEPYQAMRWTFKDVEDILFWGVLGVIVGGRLGYVLFYMPSFYLQNPIAIFKLWEGGMSFHGGLLGVL
;
A
#
# COMPACT_ATOMS: atom_id res chain seq x y z
N MET A 1 -29.08 14.81 15.49
CA MET A 1 -27.76 14.90 14.81
C MET A 1 -27.00 13.62 15.14
N LEU A 2 -26.46 12.92 14.14
CA LEU A 2 -25.58 11.76 14.38
C LEU A 2 -24.21 12.29 14.82
N ILE A 3 -23.77 11.92 16.02
CA ILE A 3 -22.43 12.26 16.52
C ILE A 3 -21.45 11.26 15.90
N HIS A 4 -20.34 11.76 15.35
CA HIS A 4 -19.30 10.89 14.82
C HIS A 4 -18.67 10.07 15.95
N PRO A 5 -18.63 8.72 15.84
CA PRO A 5 -18.00 7.88 16.85
C PRO A 5 -16.52 8.21 17.00
N GLN A 6 -16.04 8.32 18.23
CA GLN A 6 -14.61 8.49 18.53
C GLN A 6 -13.94 7.12 18.59
N ILE A 7 -13.62 6.58 17.42
CA ILE A 7 -12.97 5.26 17.30
C ILE A 7 -11.47 5.43 17.54
N ASP A 8 -10.90 4.61 18.43
CA ASP A 8 -9.44 4.53 18.60
C ASP A 8 -8.81 4.05 17.27
N PRO A 9 -7.88 4.82 16.68
CA PRO A 9 -7.24 4.42 15.42
C PRO A 9 -6.36 3.16 15.56
N VAL A 10 -5.92 2.81 16.77
CA VAL A 10 -5.12 1.62 17.06
C VAL A 10 -6.05 0.43 17.28
N ALA A 11 -5.93 -0.58 16.41
CA ALA A 11 -6.67 -1.83 16.51
C ALA A 11 -6.04 -2.78 17.53
N LEU A 12 -4.70 -2.84 17.56
CA LEU A 12 -3.94 -3.71 18.46
C LEU A 12 -2.59 -3.06 18.80
N GLN A 13 -2.25 -3.02 20.09
CA GLN A 13 -0.97 -2.53 20.59
C GLN A 13 -0.11 -3.70 21.07
N LEU A 14 1.07 -3.89 20.45
CA LEU A 14 2.04 -4.92 20.80
C LEU A 14 3.36 -4.25 21.24
N GLY A 15 3.46 -3.89 22.53
CA GLY A 15 4.62 -3.15 23.04
C GLY A 15 4.78 -1.80 22.31
N PRO A 16 5.91 -1.51 21.65
CA PRO A 16 6.09 -0.27 20.87
C PRO A 16 5.41 -0.30 19.49
N LEU A 17 4.90 -1.46 19.04
CA LEU A 17 4.29 -1.60 17.72
C LEU A 17 2.78 -1.38 17.80
N ALA A 18 2.30 -0.32 17.13
CA ALA A 18 0.88 0.00 17.01
C ALA A 18 0.33 -0.48 15.65
N ILE A 19 -0.61 -1.41 15.67
CA ILE A 19 -1.32 -1.87 14.48
C ILE A 19 -2.61 -1.05 14.36
N HIS A 20 -2.71 -0.28 13.29
CA HIS A 20 -3.82 0.63 13.06
C HIS A 20 -4.91 0.00 12.19
N TRP A 21 -6.16 0.40 12.40
CA TRP A 21 -7.31 -0.09 11.61
C TRP A 21 -7.12 0.12 10.11
N TYR A 22 -6.59 1.27 9.69
CA TYR A 22 -6.39 1.54 8.26
C TYR A 22 -5.41 0.55 7.62
N GLY A 23 -4.38 0.13 8.36
CA GLY A 23 -3.41 -0.88 7.91
C GLY A 23 -4.06 -2.25 7.75
N LEU A 24 -4.94 -2.62 8.68
CA LEU A 24 -5.75 -3.84 8.59
C LEU A 24 -6.70 -3.80 7.39
N MET A 25 -7.31 -2.65 7.11
CA MET A 25 -8.17 -2.47 5.94
C MET A 25 -7.39 -2.62 4.62
N TYR A 26 -6.14 -2.14 4.54
CA TYR A 26 -5.29 -2.43 3.39
C TYR A 26 -5.01 -3.92 3.23
N LEU A 27 -4.64 -4.61 4.32
CA LEU A 27 -4.39 -6.05 4.28
C LEU A 27 -5.64 -6.83 3.85
N PHE A 28 -6.81 -6.43 4.36
CA PHE A 28 -8.09 -7.02 3.97
C PHE A 28 -8.37 -6.80 2.48
N ALA A 29 -8.15 -5.60 1.95
CA ALA A 29 -8.30 -5.30 0.53
C ALA A 29 -7.35 -6.15 -0.34
N PHE A 30 -6.10 -6.34 0.08
CA PHE A 30 -5.13 -7.20 -0.62
C PHE A 30 -5.57 -8.67 -0.60
N ALA A 31 -6.05 -9.17 0.54
CA ALA A 31 -6.59 -10.52 0.64
C ALA A 31 -7.81 -10.71 -0.27
N GLN A 32 -8.73 -9.73 -0.32
CA GLN A 32 -9.86 -9.75 -1.24
C GLN A 32 -9.42 -9.71 -2.70
N PHE A 33 -8.43 -8.89 -3.05
CA PHE A 33 -7.87 -8.84 -4.40
C PHE A 33 -7.36 -10.22 -4.84
N LEU A 34 -6.58 -10.90 -4.00
CA LEU A 34 -6.06 -12.25 -4.31
C LEU A 34 -7.18 -13.29 -4.39
N LEU A 35 -8.13 -13.27 -3.45
CA LEU A 35 -9.25 -14.20 -3.46
C LEU A 35 -10.09 -14.06 -4.73
N LEU A 36 -10.51 -12.84 -5.05
CA LEU A 36 -11.31 -12.55 -6.22
C LEU A 36 -10.53 -12.77 -7.51
N GLY A 37 -9.24 -12.42 -7.54
CA GLY A 37 -8.36 -12.67 -8.67
C GLY A 37 -8.15 -14.16 -8.95
N ARG A 38 -8.03 -14.99 -7.89
CA ARG A 38 -7.98 -16.46 -8.01
C ARG A 38 -9.24 -17.04 -8.64
N LEU A 39 -10.40 -16.50 -8.27
CA LEU A 39 -11.68 -16.91 -8.87
C LEU A 39 -11.79 -16.42 -10.31
N ARG A 40 -11.36 -15.18 -10.57
CA ARG A 40 -11.48 -14.55 -11.89
C ARG A 40 -10.56 -15.17 -12.94
N VAL A 41 -9.34 -15.54 -12.58
CA VAL A 41 -8.38 -16.12 -13.53
C VAL A 41 -8.83 -17.48 -14.07
N ARG A 42 -9.78 -18.13 -13.39
CA ARG A 42 -10.41 -19.38 -13.84
C ARG A 42 -11.59 -19.17 -14.81
N GLN A 43 -11.85 -17.93 -15.24
CA GLN A 43 -12.96 -17.58 -16.13
C GLN A 43 -12.43 -17.03 -17.44
N GLU A 44 -13.21 -17.14 -18.51
CA GLU A 44 -12.94 -16.41 -19.75
C GLU A 44 -13.06 -14.89 -19.53
N PRO A 45 -12.28 -14.04 -20.22
CA PRO A 45 -11.29 -14.38 -21.25
C PRO A 45 -9.91 -14.79 -20.70
N TYR A 46 -9.72 -14.80 -19.38
CA TYR A 46 -8.39 -14.97 -18.76
C TYR A 46 -7.80 -16.36 -19.00
N GLN A 47 -8.64 -17.39 -19.07
CA GLN A 47 -8.22 -18.72 -19.49
C GLN A 47 -7.71 -18.75 -20.94
N ALA A 48 -8.46 -18.17 -21.90
CA ALA A 48 -7.99 -18.06 -23.29
C ALA A 48 -6.68 -17.25 -23.41
N MET A 49 -6.51 -16.21 -22.59
CA MET A 49 -5.28 -15.41 -22.51
C MET A 49 -4.15 -16.10 -21.72
N ARG A 50 -4.36 -17.32 -21.22
CA ARG A 50 -3.39 -18.10 -20.43
C ARG A 50 -2.89 -17.40 -19.17
N TRP A 51 -3.71 -16.53 -18.58
CA TRP A 51 -3.40 -15.96 -17.28
C TRP A 51 -3.39 -17.04 -16.22
N THR A 52 -2.46 -16.92 -15.30
CA THR A 52 -2.29 -17.79 -14.14
C THR A 52 -2.53 -17.00 -12.87
N PHE A 53 -2.77 -17.71 -11.75
CA PHE A 53 -2.90 -17.04 -10.46
C PHE A 53 -1.60 -16.30 -10.07
N LYS A 54 -0.45 -16.79 -10.53
CA LYS A 54 0.84 -16.12 -10.33
C LYS A 54 0.86 -14.72 -10.95
N ASP A 55 0.26 -14.53 -12.13
CA ASP A 55 0.20 -13.20 -12.76
C ASP A 55 -0.59 -12.20 -11.89
N VAL A 56 -1.64 -12.67 -11.22
CA VAL A 56 -2.40 -11.85 -10.25
C VAL A 56 -1.54 -11.50 -9.03
N GLU A 57 -0.80 -12.47 -8.50
CA GLU A 57 0.12 -12.26 -7.37
C GLU A 57 1.21 -11.25 -7.74
N ASP A 58 1.79 -11.38 -8.93
CA ASP A 58 2.84 -10.51 -9.44
C ASP A 58 2.30 -9.08 -9.64
N ILE A 59 1.08 -8.91 -10.17
CA ILE A 59 0.41 -7.59 -10.27
C ILE A 59 0.27 -6.94 -8.89
N LEU A 60 -0.23 -7.68 -7.89
CA LEU A 60 -0.38 -7.15 -6.54
C LEU A 60 0.98 -6.77 -5.94
N PHE A 61 1.97 -7.64 -6.08
CA PHE A 61 3.30 -7.42 -5.53
C PHE A 61 3.95 -6.17 -6.12
N TRP A 62 4.01 -6.07 -7.46
CA TRP A 62 4.61 -4.92 -8.13
C TRP A 62 3.80 -3.65 -7.92
N GLY A 63 2.47 -3.73 -7.85
CA GLY A 63 1.60 -2.61 -7.51
C GLY A 63 1.88 -2.08 -6.09
N VAL A 64 1.92 -2.95 -5.08
CA VAL A 64 2.23 -2.54 -3.70
C VAL A 64 3.63 -1.96 -3.60
N LEU A 65 4.63 -2.57 -4.26
CA LEU A 65 5.99 -2.05 -4.30
C LEU A 65 6.03 -0.66 -4.95
N GLY A 66 5.32 -0.49 -6.06
CA GLY A 66 5.16 0.78 -6.77
C GLY A 66 4.57 1.88 -5.88
N VAL A 67 3.49 1.58 -5.13
CA VAL A 67 2.92 2.51 -4.15
C VAL A 67 3.93 2.90 -3.08
N ILE A 68 4.65 1.94 -2.53
CA ILE A 68 5.62 2.18 -1.44
C ILE A 68 6.78 3.05 -1.94
N VAL A 69 7.41 2.65 -3.04
CA VAL A 69 8.57 3.34 -3.60
C VAL A 69 8.17 4.70 -4.14
N GLY A 70 7.13 4.76 -4.98
CA GLY A 70 6.63 5.99 -5.57
C GLY A 70 6.11 6.94 -4.50
N GLY A 71 5.37 6.44 -3.52
CA GLY A 71 4.84 7.25 -2.42
C GLY A 71 5.96 7.84 -1.56
N ARG A 72 7.01 7.06 -1.28
CA ARG A 72 8.14 7.55 -0.51
C ARG A 72 8.96 8.57 -1.29
N LEU A 73 9.32 8.27 -2.53
CA LEU A 73 10.09 9.19 -3.37
C LEU A 73 9.31 10.47 -3.66
N GLY A 74 8.01 10.37 -3.94
CA GLY A 74 7.14 11.53 -4.11
C GLY A 74 7.09 12.38 -2.84
N TYR A 75 7.10 11.77 -1.66
CA TYR A 75 7.18 12.53 -0.40
C TYR A 75 8.51 13.29 -0.28
N VAL A 76 9.60 12.56 -0.50
CA VAL A 76 10.98 13.08 -0.42
C VAL A 76 11.17 14.27 -1.38
N LEU A 77 10.76 14.11 -2.63
CA LEU A 77 11.00 15.09 -3.68
C LEU A 77 10.06 16.30 -3.61
N PHE A 78 8.78 16.07 -3.30
CA PHE A 78 7.78 17.14 -3.38
C PHE A 78 7.55 17.88 -2.07
N TYR A 79 7.81 17.25 -0.91
CA TYR A 79 7.45 17.83 0.39
C TYR A 79 8.65 18.19 1.26
N MET A 80 9.73 17.40 1.26
CA MET A 80 10.88 17.65 2.15
C MET A 80 12.27 17.45 1.50
N PRO A 81 12.53 17.98 0.29
CA PRO A 81 13.76 17.68 -0.44
C PRO A 81 15.03 18.11 0.32
N SER A 82 15.04 19.30 0.92
CA SER A 82 16.20 19.81 1.67
C SER A 82 16.58 18.94 2.87
N PHE A 83 15.60 18.38 3.58
CA PHE A 83 15.84 17.51 4.74
C PHE A 83 16.51 16.19 4.32
N TYR A 84 16.00 15.56 3.26
CA TYR A 84 16.52 14.28 2.78
C TYR A 84 17.87 14.41 2.06
N LEU A 85 18.18 15.58 1.49
CA LEU A 85 19.53 15.87 1.00
C LEU A 85 20.57 15.87 2.12
N GLN A 86 20.20 16.36 3.29
CA GLN A 86 21.08 16.36 4.47
C GLN A 86 21.07 15.00 5.20
N ASN A 87 20.00 14.22 5.06
CA ASN A 87 19.81 12.94 5.73
C ASN A 87 19.37 11.82 4.75
N PRO A 88 20.21 11.39 3.80
CA PRO A 88 19.78 10.47 2.74
C PRO A 88 19.24 9.13 3.26
N ILE A 89 19.78 8.64 4.38
CA ILE A 89 19.34 7.36 4.96
C ILE A 89 17.92 7.42 5.54
N ALA A 90 17.41 8.62 5.83
CA ALA A 90 16.04 8.79 6.30
C ALA A 90 15.00 8.37 5.26
N ILE A 91 15.36 8.29 3.97
CA ILE A 91 14.46 7.83 2.90
C ILE A 91 13.91 6.42 3.22
N PHE A 92 14.69 5.54 3.86
CA PHE A 92 14.27 4.17 4.18
C PHE A 92 13.40 4.05 5.45
N LYS A 93 13.27 5.12 6.24
CA LYS A 93 12.54 5.11 7.51
C LYS A 93 11.04 5.29 7.31
N LEU A 94 10.40 4.29 6.71
CA LEU A 94 8.97 4.32 6.36
C LEU A 94 8.05 4.41 7.60
N TRP A 95 8.52 3.94 8.76
CA TRP A 95 7.76 3.95 10.01
C TRP A 95 7.63 5.34 10.65
N GLU A 96 8.44 6.33 10.25
CA GLU A 96 8.30 7.72 10.69
C GLU A 96 7.17 8.45 9.92
N GLY A 97 6.48 7.74 9.02
CA GLY A 97 5.47 8.31 8.13
C GLY A 97 6.11 9.03 6.93
N GLY A 98 5.33 9.91 6.30
CA GLY A 98 5.77 10.65 5.11
C GLY A 98 5.65 9.84 3.82
N MET A 99 4.42 9.75 3.31
CA MET A 99 4.07 9.12 2.04
C MET A 99 3.25 10.09 1.20
N SER A 100 3.56 10.17 -0.09
CA SER A 100 2.82 10.97 -1.07
C SER A 100 1.79 10.11 -1.78
N PHE A 101 0.52 10.55 -1.78
CA PHE A 101 -0.51 9.91 -2.59
C PHE A 101 -0.17 9.96 -4.09
N HIS A 102 0.19 11.15 -4.60
CA HIS A 102 0.53 11.33 -6.02
C HIS A 102 1.75 10.50 -6.43
N GLY A 103 2.76 10.44 -5.56
CA GLY A 103 3.92 9.59 -5.79
C GLY A 103 3.53 8.11 -5.85
N GLY A 104 2.66 7.67 -4.93
CA GLY A 104 2.18 6.29 -4.90
C GLY A 104 1.37 5.93 -6.14
N LEU A 105 0.49 6.84 -6.59
CA LEU A 105 -0.27 6.66 -7.84
C LEU A 105 0.65 6.55 -9.05
N LEU A 106 1.61 7.47 -9.20
CA LEU A 106 2.58 7.45 -10.30
C LEU A 106 3.46 6.20 -10.26
N GLY A 107 3.75 5.65 -9.08
CA GLY A 107 4.54 4.43 -8.95
C GLY A 107 3.83 3.15 -9.38
N VAL A 108 2.50 3.17 -9.52
CA VAL A 108 1.69 1.99 -9.92
C VAL A 108 1.36 1.98 -11.42
N LEU A 109 1.34 3.15 -12.05
CA LEU A 109 1.03 3.31 -13.48
C LEU A 109 2.20 2.85 -14.36
#